data_AF-A0A8S3HSA9-F1
#
_entry.id   AF-A0A8S3HSA9-F1
#
_cell.length_a   1.000
_cell.length_b   1.000
_cell.length_c   1.000
_cell.angle_alpha   90.00
_cell.angle_beta   90.00
_cell.angle_gamma   90.00
#
_symmetry.space_group_name_H-M   'P 1'
#
loop_
_entity.id
_entity.type
_entity.pdbx_description
1 polymer ?
#
loop_
_entity_poly.entity_id
_entity_poly.type
_entity_poly.pdbx_seq_one_letter_code
_entity_poly.pdbx_strand_id
1 'polypeptide(L)'
;CIVLTECNLDEMKKMNELCRINNIIFIMGDVYGVFSRCFVDCGQDPFTVYDKDGEQLKEVFINHVSPEGIVTVAGDERHPFQDGDIVLFRELVGLEHLNQCERKIKDINIHQFSIGDISSLGGEYKRGGIAREVKQQSTMDFKSLNEQIHDPKILTTDGSDYWTKTITGEFWSWLDRADRFTDYVIAFSIYSYNAFCSENLLS
;
A
#
# COMPACT_ATOMS: atom_id res chain seq x y z
N CYS A 1 5.46 -5.72 18.74
CA CYS A 1 5.91 -6.35 17.49
C CYS A 1 6.93 -7.42 17.84
N ILE A 2 6.83 -8.58 17.20
CA ILE A 2 7.77 -9.69 17.30
C ILE A 2 8.28 -9.98 15.87
N VAL A 3 9.60 -10.14 15.74
CA VAL A 3 10.26 -10.46 14.48
C VAL A 3 10.93 -11.83 14.63
N LEU A 4 10.62 -12.76 13.74
CA LEU A 4 11.22 -14.10 13.67
C LEU A 4 12.11 -14.24 12.45
N THR A 5 13.25 -14.88 12.65
CA THR A 5 14.22 -15.19 11.61
C THR A 5 14.80 -16.56 11.91
N GLU A 6 15.05 -17.37 10.89
CA GLU A 6 15.79 -18.64 10.97
C GLU A 6 15.14 -19.67 11.93
N CYS A 7 13.82 -19.70 12.03
CA CYS A 7 13.07 -20.72 12.79
C CYS A 7 12.47 -21.78 11.85
N ASN A 8 12.04 -22.91 12.42
CA ASN A 8 11.27 -23.88 11.65
C ASN A 8 9.80 -23.42 11.47
N LEU A 9 9.13 -23.96 10.44
CA LEU A 9 7.77 -23.57 10.08
C LEU A 9 6.75 -23.77 11.21
N ASP A 10 6.90 -24.83 11.99
CA ASP A 10 5.96 -25.16 13.07
C ASP A 10 6.07 -24.16 14.24
N GLU A 11 7.28 -23.73 14.59
CA GLU A 11 7.52 -22.67 15.56
C GLU A 11 6.99 -21.32 15.05
N MET A 12 7.21 -21.01 13.77
CA MET A 12 6.69 -19.79 13.15
C MET A 12 5.17 -19.74 13.19
N LYS A 13 4.48 -20.84 12.87
CA LYS A 13 3.02 -20.96 12.95
C LYS A 13 2.51 -20.76 14.37
N LYS A 14 3.07 -21.48 15.35
CA LYS A 14 2.69 -21.36 16.76
C LYS A 14 2.89 -19.94 17.28
N MET A 15 4.02 -19.33 16.94
CA MET A 15 4.33 -17.97 17.37
C MET A 15 3.40 -16.95 16.71
N ASN A 16 3.10 -17.12 15.41
CA ASN A 16 2.14 -16.26 14.72
C ASN A 16 0.75 -16.33 15.37
N GLU A 17 0.24 -17.53 15.68
CA GLU A 17 -1.04 -17.71 16.38
C GLU A 17 -1.05 -17.03 17.75
N LEU A 18 0.00 -17.21 18.54
CA LEU A 18 0.15 -16.53 19.84
C LEU A 18 0.18 -15.01 19.68
N CYS A 19 0.88 -14.49 18.67
CA CYS A 19 0.91 -13.06 18.37
C CYS A 19 -0.48 -12.53 18.02
N ARG A 20 -1.25 -13.24 17.18
CA ARG A 20 -2.62 -12.83 16.81
C ARG A 20 -3.55 -12.78 18.01
N ILE A 21 -3.54 -13.80 18.87
CA ILE A 21 -4.39 -13.86 20.09
C ILE A 21 -4.11 -12.67 21.02
N ASN A 22 -2.86 -12.22 21.10
CA ASN A 22 -2.45 -11.12 21.96
C ASN A 22 -2.44 -9.76 21.25
N ASN A 23 -2.93 -9.67 20.01
CA ASN A 23 -2.90 -8.47 19.18
C ASN A 23 -1.49 -7.86 19.03
N ILE A 24 -0.50 -8.73 18.83
CA ILE A 24 0.90 -8.37 18.61
C ILE A 24 1.22 -8.52 17.13
N ILE A 25 1.79 -7.49 16.53
CA ILE A 25 2.30 -7.55 15.15
C ILE A 25 3.42 -8.60 15.06
N PHE A 26 3.31 -9.50 14.08
CA PHE A 26 4.26 -10.54 13.77
C PHE A 26 4.90 -10.29 12.41
N ILE A 27 6.23 -10.40 12.34
CA ILE A 27 7.00 -10.30 11.11
C ILE A 27 7.93 -11.49 11.03
N MET A 28 8.02 -12.13 9.86
CA MET A 28 9.01 -13.17 9.58
C MET A 28 9.90 -12.72 8.43
N GLY A 29 11.18 -13.05 8.50
CA GLY A 29 12.11 -12.80 7.41
C GLY A 29 13.24 -13.83 7.39
N ASP A 30 13.36 -14.58 6.30
CA ASP A 30 14.43 -15.56 6.11
C ASP A 30 15.15 -15.31 4.78
N VAL A 31 16.45 -15.57 4.76
CA VAL A 31 17.31 -15.45 3.58
C VAL A 31 17.99 -16.79 3.30
N TYR A 32 17.82 -17.29 2.08
CA TYR A 32 18.40 -18.54 1.57
C TYR A 32 19.23 -18.24 0.32
N GLY A 33 20.48 -17.82 0.51
CA GLY A 33 21.37 -17.42 -0.59
C GLY A 33 20.83 -16.19 -1.33
N VAL A 34 20.46 -16.35 -2.60
CA VAL A 34 19.88 -15.27 -3.43
C VAL A 34 18.36 -15.16 -3.28
N PHE A 35 17.73 -16.05 -2.53
CA PHE A 35 16.31 -16.05 -2.26
C PHE A 35 16.03 -15.50 -0.87
N SER A 36 14.88 -14.87 -0.69
CA SER A 36 14.37 -14.50 0.62
C SER A 36 12.85 -14.64 0.67
N ARG A 37 12.33 -14.79 1.88
CA ARG A 37 10.90 -14.69 2.15
C ARG A 37 10.68 -13.70 3.27
N CYS A 38 9.61 -12.92 3.15
CA CYS A 38 9.14 -12.02 4.19
C CYS A 38 7.63 -12.20 4.34
N PHE A 39 7.17 -12.22 5.58
CA PHE A 39 5.76 -12.31 5.92
C PHE A 39 5.45 -11.27 7.00
N VAL A 40 4.29 -10.63 6.88
CA VAL A 40 3.82 -9.65 7.85
C VAL A 40 2.38 -9.96 8.20
N ASP A 41 2.11 -9.94 9.49
CA ASP A 41 0.78 -10.10 10.06
C ASP A 41 0.58 -9.11 11.21
N CYS A 42 -0.30 -8.13 11.00
CA CYS A 42 -0.57 -7.11 12.00
C CYS A 42 -1.65 -7.50 13.03
N GLY A 43 -2.09 -8.76 13.07
CA GLY A 43 -3.04 -9.24 14.08
C GLY A 43 -4.43 -9.52 13.51
N GLN A 44 -5.38 -9.81 14.41
CA GLN A 44 -6.76 -10.16 14.03
C GLN A 44 -7.60 -8.92 13.71
N ASP A 45 -7.35 -7.81 14.38
CA ASP A 45 -8.10 -6.58 14.17
C ASP A 45 -7.62 -5.84 12.91
N PRO A 46 -8.51 -5.09 12.23
CA PRO A 46 -8.12 -4.28 11.09
C PRO A 46 -7.03 -3.27 11.46
N PHE A 47 -5.88 -3.37 10.79
CA PHE A 47 -4.73 -2.50 11.06
C PHE A 47 -4.95 -1.14 10.40
N THR A 48 -4.91 -0.07 11.18
CA THR A 48 -5.12 1.30 10.67
C THR A 48 -3.81 1.89 10.16
N VAL A 49 -3.77 2.18 8.87
CA VAL A 49 -2.70 2.91 8.19
C VAL A 49 -3.05 4.39 8.19
N TYR A 50 -2.22 5.20 8.85
CA TYR A 50 -2.41 6.65 8.93
C TYR A 50 -1.82 7.40 7.74
N ASP A 51 -0.72 6.88 7.19
CA ASP A 51 -0.04 7.42 6.03
C ASP A 51 0.37 6.26 5.13
N LYS A 52 -0.07 6.29 3.88
CA LYS A 52 0.08 5.18 2.93
C LYS A 52 1.39 5.22 2.17
N ASP A 53 1.89 6.42 1.88
CA ASP A 53 3.04 6.65 1.00
C ASP A 53 4.21 7.31 1.73
N GLY A 54 3.97 7.96 2.88
CA GLY A 54 4.99 8.70 3.61
C GLY A 54 5.44 9.99 2.90
N GLU A 55 4.73 10.39 1.83
CA GLU A 55 5.04 11.59 1.07
C GLU A 55 4.57 12.84 1.82
N GLN A 56 5.31 13.93 1.65
CA GLN A 56 4.95 15.21 2.28
C GLN A 56 3.57 15.68 1.82
N LEU A 57 2.77 16.22 2.75
CA LEU A 57 1.47 16.81 2.43
C LEU A 57 1.63 17.89 1.37
N LYS A 58 0.86 17.75 0.30
CA LYS A 58 0.82 18.73 -0.78
C LYS A 58 -0.01 19.94 -0.39
N GLU A 59 0.41 21.12 -0.84
CA GLU A 59 -0.28 22.38 -0.57
C GLU A 59 -0.23 23.29 -1.81
N VAL A 60 -1.32 24.03 -2.05
CA VAL A 60 -1.38 25.05 -3.11
C VAL A 60 -2.11 26.31 -2.63
N PHE A 61 -1.71 27.45 -3.19
CA PHE A 61 -2.39 28.72 -3.00
C PHE A 61 -3.57 28.87 -3.95
N ILE A 62 -4.65 29.46 -3.47
CA ILE A 62 -5.90 29.62 -4.22
C ILE A 62 -5.94 31.02 -4.83
N ASN A 63 -6.23 31.10 -6.13
CA ASN A 63 -6.47 32.36 -6.83
C ASN A 63 -7.95 32.72 -6.82
N HIS A 64 -8.82 31.73 -7.08
CA HIS A 64 -10.26 31.93 -7.21
C HIS A 64 -11.04 30.65 -6.90
N VAL A 65 -12.25 30.80 -6.37
CA VAL A 65 -13.22 29.70 -6.19
C VAL A 65 -14.56 30.12 -6.80
N SER A 66 -15.06 29.36 -7.78
CA SER A 66 -16.35 29.61 -8.41
C SER A 66 -17.53 29.09 -7.57
N PRO A 67 -18.76 29.60 -7.76
CA PRO A 67 -19.96 29.09 -7.08
C PRO A 67 -20.24 27.60 -7.35
N GLU A 68 -19.86 27.11 -8.53
CA GLU A 68 -19.94 25.68 -8.90
C GLU A 68 -18.88 24.82 -8.20
N GLY A 69 -18.04 25.43 -7.36
CA GLY A 69 -16.98 24.77 -6.62
C GLY A 69 -15.75 24.43 -7.46
N ILE A 70 -15.46 25.22 -8.50
CA ILE A 70 -14.21 25.11 -9.26
C ILE A 70 -13.16 26.00 -8.59
N VAL A 71 -12.10 25.37 -8.10
CA VAL A 71 -10.95 26.04 -7.48
C VAL A 71 -9.88 26.23 -8.54
N THR A 72 -9.39 27.46 -8.70
CA THR A 72 -8.26 27.81 -9.57
C THR A 72 -7.06 28.13 -8.72
N VAL A 73 -5.94 27.45 -8.97
CA VAL A 73 -4.68 27.61 -8.26
C VAL A 73 -3.96 28.89 -8.69
N ALA A 74 -3.22 29.50 -7.77
CA ALA A 74 -2.46 30.72 -8.02
C ALA A 74 -1.11 30.45 -8.69
N GLY A 75 -0.72 31.35 -9.60
CA GLY A 75 0.52 31.26 -10.37
C GLY A 75 0.44 30.27 -11.54
N ASP A 76 1.61 29.96 -12.09
CA ASP A 76 1.77 29.03 -13.23
C ASP A 76 2.10 27.59 -12.77
N GLU A 77 1.97 27.30 -11.47
CA GLU A 77 2.28 25.97 -10.94
C GLU A 77 1.12 24.99 -11.19
N ARG A 78 1.48 23.75 -11.49
CA ARG A 78 0.52 22.64 -11.60
C ARG A 78 0.13 22.17 -10.21
N HIS A 79 -1.17 21.96 -9.97
CA HIS A 79 -1.59 21.37 -8.71
C HIS A 79 -1.20 19.87 -8.63
N PRO A 80 -0.75 19.39 -7.47
CA PRO A 80 -0.23 18.04 -7.28
C PRO A 80 -1.31 17.00 -6.88
N PHE A 81 -2.57 17.44 -6.75
CA PHE A 81 -3.69 16.59 -6.35
C PHE A 81 -4.20 15.69 -7.48
N GLN A 82 -4.81 14.57 -7.11
CA GLN A 82 -5.43 13.58 -7.99
C GLN A 82 -6.92 13.42 -7.67
N ASP A 83 -7.62 12.73 -8.57
CA ASP A 83 -9.03 12.36 -8.39
C ASP A 83 -9.22 11.54 -7.11
N GLY A 84 -10.03 12.07 -6.21
CA GLY A 84 -10.40 11.42 -4.96
C GLY A 84 -9.54 11.78 -3.76
N ASP A 85 -8.49 12.60 -3.93
CA ASP A 85 -7.76 13.21 -2.83
C ASP A 85 -8.70 14.08 -1.99
N ILE A 86 -8.34 14.28 -0.72
CA ILE A 86 -9.10 15.15 0.18
C ILE A 86 -8.22 16.31 0.59
N VAL A 87 -8.75 17.52 0.52
CA VAL A 87 -8.08 18.75 0.94
C VAL A 87 -8.85 19.47 2.03
N LEU A 88 -8.10 20.16 2.87
CA LEU A 88 -8.58 21.07 3.90
C LEU A 88 -8.28 22.50 3.47
N PHE A 89 -9.30 23.36 3.50
CA PHE A 89 -9.14 24.77 3.19
C PHE A 89 -8.79 25.60 4.42
N ARG A 90 -7.97 26.63 4.23
CA ARG A 90 -7.59 27.62 5.24
C ARG A 90 -7.51 29.00 4.61
N GLU A 91 -7.74 30.04 5.41
CA GLU A 91 -7.52 31.44 5.02
C GLU A 91 -8.35 31.92 3.81
N LEU A 92 -9.45 31.24 3.47
CA LEU A 92 -10.42 31.74 2.50
C LEU A 92 -11.18 32.93 3.09
N VAL A 93 -11.21 34.04 2.35
CA VAL A 93 -12.01 35.23 2.68
C VAL A 93 -13.22 35.29 1.76
N GLY A 94 -14.41 35.47 2.32
CA GLY A 94 -15.71 35.45 1.63
C GLY A 94 -16.35 34.07 1.50
N LEU A 95 -15.57 33.00 1.73
CA LEU A 95 -16.02 31.61 1.83
C LEU A 95 -15.54 30.98 3.15
N GLU A 96 -15.71 31.69 4.26
CA GLU A 96 -15.18 31.29 5.56
C GLU A 96 -15.75 29.95 6.06
N HIS A 97 -16.95 29.58 5.59
CA HIS A 97 -17.60 28.31 5.90
C HIS A 97 -16.87 27.09 5.30
N LEU A 98 -16.00 27.28 4.30
CA LEU A 98 -15.14 26.21 3.77
C LEU A 98 -13.86 26.02 4.58
N ASN A 99 -13.46 27.02 5.37
CA ASN A 99 -12.26 26.90 6.18
C ASN A 99 -12.46 25.79 7.22
N GLN A 100 -11.44 24.93 7.36
CA GLN A 100 -11.46 23.75 8.23
C GLN A 100 -12.46 22.65 7.82
N CYS A 101 -13.06 22.76 6.64
CA CYS A 101 -13.86 21.67 6.06
C CYS A 101 -13.04 20.86 5.06
N GLU A 102 -13.13 19.53 5.17
CA GLU A 102 -12.55 18.61 4.22
C GLU A 102 -13.42 18.51 2.96
N ARG A 103 -12.78 18.51 1.79
CA ARG A 103 -13.43 18.36 0.50
C ARG A 103 -12.71 17.35 -0.37
N LYS A 104 -13.50 16.46 -0.97
CA LYS A 104 -12.99 15.53 -1.97
C LYS A 104 -12.76 16.28 -3.28
N ILE A 105 -11.59 16.06 -3.85
CA ILE A 105 -11.15 16.64 -5.11
C ILE A 105 -11.63 15.78 -6.28
N LYS A 106 -12.05 16.48 -7.33
CA LYS A 106 -12.10 15.98 -8.70
C LYS A 106 -11.16 16.82 -9.57
N ASP A 107 -10.12 16.21 -10.09
CA ASP A 107 -9.18 16.82 -11.02
C ASP A 107 -9.91 17.24 -12.31
N ILE A 108 -9.60 18.45 -12.80
CA ILE A 108 -10.16 18.97 -14.05
C ILE A 108 -9.02 19.21 -15.05
N ASN A 109 -8.02 19.99 -14.64
CA ASN A 109 -6.85 20.31 -15.45
C ASN A 109 -5.69 20.72 -14.55
N ILE A 110 -4.51 20.94 -15.13
CA ILE A 110 -3.29 21.24 -14.37
C ILE A 110 -3.39 22.42 -13.38
N HIS A 111 -4.31 23.37 -13.55
CA HIS A 111 -4.46 24.54 -12.66
C HIS A 111 -5.80 24.58 -11.93
N GLN A 112 -6.70 23.63 -12.16
CA GLN A 112 -8.06 23.66 -11.64
C GLN A 112 -8.54 22.29 -11.19
N PHE A 113 -9.23 22.29 -10.05
CA PHE A 113 -9.92 21.13 -9.52
C PHE A 113 -11.29 21.52 -8.95
N SER A 114 -12.20 20.55 -8.85
CA SER A 114 -13.53 20.75 -8.28
C SER A 114 -13.66 20.17 -6.88
N ILE A 115 -14.44 20.83 -6.04
CA ILE A 115 -14.85 20.41 -4.69
C ILE A 115 -16.36 20.17 -4.55
N GLY A 116 -17.06 20.10 -5.69
CA GLY A 116 -18.51 20.05 -5.78
C GLY A 116 -19.19 21.40 -5.54
N ASP A 117 -20.46 21.50 -5.93
CA ASP A 117 -21.24 22.74 -5.87
C ASP A 117 -21.27 23.32 -4.43
N ILE A 118 -20.93 24.60 -4.31
CA ILE A 118 -20.92 25.35 -3.05
C ILE A 118 -21.98 26.47 -3.02
N SER A 119 -22.78 26.61 -4.07
CA SER A 119 -23.82 27.65 -4.17
C SER A 119 -24.80 27.65 -3.00
N SER A 120 -25.09 26.47 -2.45
CA SER A 120 -25.97 26.27 -1.29
C SER A 120 -25.41 26.77 0.04
N LEU A 121 -24.09 27.00 0.13
CA LEU A 121 -23.42 27.38 1.38
C LEU A 121 -23.40 28.90 1.60
N GLY A 122 -23.66 29.66 0.53
CA GLY A 122 -23.72 31.12 0.54
C GLY A 122 -22.35 31.80 0.70
N GLY A 123 -22.23 33.00 0.16
CA GLY A 123 -20.98 33.76 0.13
C GLY A 123 -20.33 33.75 -1.25
N GLU A 124 -19.40 34.68 -1.44
CA GLU A 124 -18.64 34.83 -2.68
C GLU A 124 -17.17 34.93 -2.31
N TYR A 125 -16.33 34.21 -3.05
CA TYR A 125 -14.89 34.28 -2.88
C TYR A 125 -14.39 35.72 -3.07
N LYS A 126 -13.55 36.19 -2.13
CA LYS A 126 -12.94 37.52 -2.21
C LYS A 126 -11.45 37.46 -2.48
N ARG A 127 -10.69 36.70 -1.69
CA ARG A 127 -9.23 36.57 -1.80
C ARG A 127 -8.68 35.49 -0.88
N GLY A 128 -7.41 35.16 -1.11
CA GLY A 128 -6.62 34.29 -0.24
C GLY A 128 -7.05 32.83 -0.36
N GLY A 129 -6.54 32.00 0.54
CA GLY A 129 -6.91 30.61 0.57
C GLY A 129 -5.73 29.69 0.28
N ILE A 130 -5.68 28.63 1.07
CA ILE A 130 -4.71 27.55 0.96
C ILE A 130 -5.52 26.26 0.93
N ALA A 131 -5.25 25.40 -0.05
CA ALA A 131 -5.76 24.04 -0.08
C ALA A 131 -4.61 23.09 0.27
N ARG A 132 -4.77 22.33 1.35
CA ARG A 132 -3.76 21.39 1.83
C ARG A 132 -4.32 19.98 1.87
N GLU A 133 -3.59 19.03 1.33
CA GLU A 133 -3.95 17.61 1.35
C GLU A 133 -4.13 17.09 2.79
N VAL A 134 -5.02 16.11 2.93
CA VAL A 134 -5.26 15.38 4.17
C VAL A 134 -5.03 13.90 3.90
N LYS A 135 -4.09 13.28 4.63
CA LYS A 135 -3.88 11.83 4.57
C LYS A 135 -5.14 11.12 5.07
N GLN A 136 -5.68 10.25 4.23
CA GLN A 136 -6.84 9.44 4.58
C GLN A 136 -6.39 8.16 5.26
N GLN A 137 -6.94 7.92 6.45
CA GLN A 137 -6.74 6.66 7.15
C GLN A 137 -7.39 5.52 6.36
N SER A 138 -6.72 4.38 6.28
CA SER A 138 -7.29 3.17 5.72
C SER A 138 -7.01 1.98 6.61
N THR A 139 -7.95 1.05 6.66
CA THR A 139 -7.75 -0.22 7.36
C THR A 139 -7.26 -1.30 6.41
N MET A 140 -6.40 -2.19 6.91
CA MET A 140 -5.93 -3.38 6.21
C MET A 140 -6.13 -4.62 7.08
N ASP A 141 -6.69 -5.65 6.48
CA ASP A 141 -6.87 -6.95 7.13
C ASP A 141 -5.73 -7.90 6.76
N PHE A 142 -5.22 -8.61 7.75
CA PHE A 142 -4.16 -9.60 7.59
C PHE A 142 -4.74 -11.00 7.82
N LYS A 143 -4.27 -12.00 7.06
CA LYS A 143 -4.58 -13.41 7.32
C LYS A 143 -3.43 -14.06 8.08
N SER A 144 -3.70 -15.13 8.83
CA SER A 144 -2.67 -15.82 9.61
C SER A 144 -1.64 -16.48 8.69
N LEU A 145 -0.46 -16.75 9.23
CA LEU A 145 0.57 -17.50 8.51
C LEU A 145 0.03 -18.86 8.05
N ASN A 146 -0.76 -19.53 8.90
CA ASN A 146 -1.34 -20.83 8.58
C ASN A 146 -2.28 -20.76 7.36
N GLU A 147 -3.10 -19.70 7.24
CA GLU A 147 -3.96 -19.49 6.08
C GLU A 147 -3.16 -19.10 4.83
N GLN A 148 -2.17 -18.21 4.98
CA GLN A 148 -1.38 -17.66 3.87
C GLN A 148 -0.42 -18.68 3.24
N ILE A 149 -0.04 -19.74 3.97
CA ILE A 149 0.71 -20.87 3.39
C ILE A 149 -0.16 -21.66 2.39
N HIS A 150 -1.48 -21.71 2.59
CA HIS A 150 -2.40 -22.40 1.70
C HIS A 150 -2.94 -21.51 0.57
N ASP A 151 -3.16 -20.22 0.87
CA ASP A 151 -3.69 -19.22 -0.06
C ASP A 151 -2.88 -17.91 0.05
N PRO A 152 -1.67 -17.85 -0.53
CA PRO A 152 -0.76 -16.72 -0.35
C PRO A 152 -1.21 -15.50 -1.15
N LYS A 153 -1.28 -14.34 -0.46
CA LYS A 153 -1.41 -13.02 -1.07
C LYS A 153 -0.01 -12.41 -1.26
N ILE A 154 0.55 -12.60 -2.45
CA ILE A 154 1.90 -12.13 -2.78
C ILE A 154 1.86 -10.67 -3.21
N LEU A 155 2.72 -9.85 -2.61
CA LEU A 155 3.00 -8.50 -3.08
C LEU A 155 4.17 -8.57 -4.06
N THR A 156 3.93 -8.20 -5.32
CA THR A 156 4.98 -8.12 -6.35
C THR A 156 5.51 -6.69 -6.41
N THR A 157 6.83 -6.54 -6.36
CA THR A 157 7.50 -5.22 -6.32
C THR A 157 7.63 -4.55 -7.68
N ASP A 158 7.42 -5.26 -8.78
CA ASP A 158 7.71 -4.77 -10.14
C ASP A 158 6.71 -5.21 -11.23
N GLY A 159 5.56 -5.78 -10.85
CA GLY A 159 4.56 -6.28 -11.82
C GLY A 159 5.04 -7.48 -12.67
N SER A 160 6.21 -8.06 -12.37
CA SER A 160 6.69 -9.28 -13.01
C SER A 160 6.05 -10.52 -12.36
N ASP A 161 4.79 -10.73 -12.70
CA ASP A 161 3.92 -11.79 -12.15
C ASP A 161 4.43 -13.22 -12.42
N TYR A 162 5.43 -13.40 -13.28
CA TYR A 162 5.76 -14.70 -13.88
C TYR A 162 6.62 -15.60 -12.98
N TRP A 163 7.57 -15.04 -12.22
CA TRP A 163 8.48 -15.83 -11.39
C TRP A 163 8.05 -15.93 -9.93
N THR A 164 7.32 -14.94 -9.43
CA THR A 164 6.91 -14.87 -8.02
C THR A 164 5.85 -15.90 -7.65
N LYS A 165 4.94 -16.28 -8.56
CA LYS A 165 3.89 -17.29 -8.26
C LYS A 165 4.37 -18.74 -8.41
N THR A 166 5.36 -18.99 -9.24
CA THR A 166 5.88 -20.34 -9.56
C THR A 166 6.75 -20.91 -8.42
N ILE A 167 7.26 -20.06 -7.54
CA ILE A 167 8.23 -20.41 -6.48
C ILE A 167 7.55 -20.54 -5.09
N THR A 168 6.25 -20.26 -4.93
CA THR A 168 5.76 -19.87 -3.59
C THR A 168 4.93 -20.88 -2.81
N GLY A 169 4.51 -22.00 -3.40
CA GLY A 169 3.76 -23.04 -2.67
C GLY A 169 4.62 -24.26 -2.35
N GLU A 170 4.86 -25.06 -3.39
CA GLU A 170 5.57 -26.34 -3.25
C GLU A 170 7.03 -26.17 -2.87
N PHE A 171 7.70 -25.15 -3.41
CA PHE A 171 9.11 -24.90 -3.14
C PHE A 171 9.37 -24.47 -1.69
N TRP A 172 8.58 -23.58 -1.09
CA TRP A 172 8.75 -23.23 0.33
C TRP A 172 8.35 -24.38 1.26
N SER A 173 7.25 -25.09 0.97
CA SER A 173 6.87 -26.28 1.74
C SER A 173 7.93 -27.39 1.66
N TRP A 174 8.65 -27.47 0.55
CA TRP A 174 9.76 -28.39 0.36
C TRP A 174 11.03 -27.90 1.05
N LEU A 175 11.38 -26.61 0.96
CA LEU A 175 12.53 -26.02 1.65
C LEU A 175 12.41 -26.17 3.16
N ASP A 176 11.23 -25.99 3.73
CA ASP A 176 10.99 -26.21 5.16
C ASP A 176 11.14 -27.69 5.58
N ARG A 177 11.17 -28.63 4.62
CA ARG A 177 11.48 -30.07 4.84
C ARG A 177 12.94 -30.43 4.51
N ALA A 178 13.64 -29.57 3.77
CA ALA A 178 15.00 -29.81 3.30
C ALA A 178 16.00 -29.34 4.38
N ASP A 179 16.46 -30.27 5.19
CA ASP A 179 17.22 -29.99 6.42
C ASP A 179 18.74 -29.76 6.18
N ARG A 180 19.25 -29.86 4.93
CA ARG A 180 20.70 -29.78 4.64
C ARG A 180 21.06 -29.07 3.35
N PHE A 181 22.20 -28.37 3.36
CA PHE A 181 22.83 -27.68 2.23
C PHE A 181 22.93 -28.51 0.92
N THR A 182 23.05 -29.84 1.02
CA THR A 182 23.07 -30.75 -0.13
C THR A 182 21.74 -30.83 -0.87
N ASP A 183 20.64 -30.65 -0.16
CA ASP A 183 19.30 -30.75 -0.73
C ASP A 183 19.02 -29.51 -1.60
N TYR A 184 19.54 -28.34 -1.21
CA TYR A 184 19.45 -27.09 -1.97
C TYR A 184 20.17 -27.15 -3.33
N VAL A 185 21.32 -27.84 -3.42
CA VAL A 185 22.08 -28.01 -4.69
C VAL A 185 21.37 -28.96 -5.66
N ILE A 186 20.73 -30.01 -5.11
CA ILE A 186 19.92 -30.96 -5.89
C ILE A 186 18.65 -30.25 -6.41
N ALA A 187 18.03 -29.39 -5.60
CA ALA A 187 16.88 -28.59 -6.01
C ALA A 187 17.20 -27.61 -7.14
N PHE A 188 18.33 -26.90 -7.07
CA PHE A 188 18.78 -26.02 -8.16
C PHE A 188 18.94 -26.80 -9.46
N SER A 189 19.56 -27.99 -9.39
CA SER A 189 19.79 -28.83 -10.57
C SER A 189 18.47 -29.37 -11.16
N ILE A 190 17.50 -29.78 -10.34
CA ILE A 190 16.20 -30.31 -10.80
C ILE A 190 15.31 -29.18 -11.36
N TYR A 191 15.27 -28.01 -10.74
CA TYR A 191 14.47 -26.88 -11.24
C TYR A 191 15.07 -26.28 -12.51
N SER A 192 16.40 -26.14 -12.60
CA SER A 192 17.06 -25.74 -13.85
C SER A 192 16.83 -26.77 -14.96
N TYR A 193 16.83 -28.07 -14.65
CA TYR A 193 16.56 -29.12 -15.62
C TYR A 193 15.09 -29.11 -16.10
N ASN A 194 14.12 -28.95 -15.19
CA ASN A 194 12.70 -28.86 -15.57
C ASN A 194 12.38 -27.58 -16.34
N ALA A 195 12.98 -26.44 -15.99
CA ALA A 195 12.87 -25.20 -16.75
C ALA A 195 13.44 -25.37 -18.17
N PHE A 196 14.64 -25.95 -18.29
CA PHE A 196 15.29 -26.21 -19.58
C PHE A 196 14.55 -27.23 -20.46
N CYS A 197 13.92 -28.25 -19.85
CA CYS A 197 13.10 -29.22 -20.58
C CYS A 197 11.74 -28.64 -21.02
N SER A 198 11.18 -27.67 -20.28
CA SER A 198 9.93 -27.01 -20.66
C SER A 198 10.09 -26.07 -21.88
N GLU A 199 11.28 -25.50 -22.08
CA GLU A 199 11.60 -24.66 -23.24
C GLU A 199 11.82 -25.46 -24.54
N ASN A 200 12.12 -26.77 -24.47
CA ASN A 200 12.46 -27.61 -25.63
C ASN A 200 11.32 -28.54 -26.09
N LEU A 201 10.10 -28.39 -25.57
CA LEU A 201 8.92 -29.18 -25.96
C LEU A 201 7.83 -28.36 -26.67
N LEU A 202 8.12 -27.12 -27.07
CA LEU A 202 7.22 -26.25 -27.84
C LEU A 202 7.85 -25.69 -29.12
N SER A 203 8.61 -26.52 -29.85
CA SER A 203 8.99 -26.27 -31.25
C SER A 203 8.51 -27.39 -32.16
#